data_AF-W8KJ57-F1
#
_entry.id   AF-W8KJ57-F1
#
_cell.length_a   1.000
_cell.length_b   1.000
_cell.length_c   1.000
_cell.angle_alpha   90.00
_cell.angle_beta   90.00
_cell.angle_gamma   90.00
#
_symmetry.space_group_name_H-M   'P 1'
#
loop_
_entity.id
_entity.type
_entity.pdbx_description
1 polymer ?
#
loop_
_entity_poly.entity_id
_entity_poly.type
_entity_poly.pdbx_seq_one_letter_code
_entity_poly.pdbx_strand_id
1 'polypeptide(L)'
;MSDTHPSEERYRTTRRVTLVGAATNASLATAQVVGGFLAQSQALIADGVHTLSDLLSDFMVLFAARKANAPADDNHPYGHARIETLATVIVGLALIGVALGIALDAFRRLQSPEELLSPAPAALALAALAIISKEGLYHYTVRAARRIDSSLLHANAWHHRSDVVSSLVVLVGIGATLAGFAFMDAVAAVLVALLISLMGAKLIWNSVSELIDTGVGPEEQQQMLDSVRHLDGIHGVHELRTRRMGSALLADVHIMVGPRISVSEGHRISESVAKTLRQSRPELREVLVHVDPEDDRTHAPSSHLPCRSELMRQLNLQWQSVPGALPLDNVVLHYLDGRIHLELHLSPENFETLEGARALARQLTRVTREVKGVGEVIVYFR
;
A
#
# COMPACT_ATOMS: atom_id res chain seq x y z
N MET A 1 14.27 -6.36 41.43
CA MET A 1 13.77 -6.95 40.17
C MET A 1 13.30 -5.82 39.30
N SER A 2 13.80 -5.72 38.07
CA SER A 2 13.49 -4.63 37.13
C SER A 2 12.13 -4.90 36.49
N ASP A 3 11.19 -3.97 36.68
CA ASP A 3 9.95 -3.86 35.90
C ASP A 3 10.32 -3.46 34.46
N THR A 4 10.45 -4.44 33.57
CA THR A 4 10.52 -4.19 32.12
C THR A 4 9.11 -4.10 31.57
N HIS A 5 8.79 -2.96 30.94
CA HIS A 5 7.50 -2.77 30.26
C HIS A 5 7.26 -3.92 29.24
N PRO A 6 6.02 -4.44 29.09
CA PRO A 6 5.71 -5.55 28.16
C PRO A 6 6.16 -5.29 26.69
N SER A 7 6.23 -4.03 26.28
CA SER A 7 6.74 -3.61 24.96
C SER A 7 8.26 -3.80 24.81
N GLU A 8 9.01 -3.61 25.90
CA GLU A 8 10.48 -3.72 25.91
C GLU A 8 10.93 -5.18 25.90
N GLU A 9 10.26 -6.06 26.63
CA GLU A 9 10.50 -7.51 26.58
C GLU A 9 10.20 -8.08 25.20
N ARG A 10 9.09 -7.66 24.58
CA ARG A 10 8.73 -7.98 23.19
C ARG A 10 9.83 -7.56 22.22
N TYR A 11 10.26 -6.30 22.28
CA TYR A 11 11.32 -5.77 21.41
C TYR A 11 12.64 -6.53 21.56
N ARG A 12 13.08 -6.75 22.81
CA ARG A 12 14.33 -7.48 23.10
C ARG A 12 14.28 -8.92 22.60
N THR A 13 13.15 -9.60 22.78
CA THR A 13 12.95 -10.97 22.30
C THR A 13 12.99 -11.04 20.79
N THR A 14 12.21 -10.20 20.09
CA THR A 14 12.20 -10.14 18.62
C THR A 14 13.58 -9.85 18.06
N ARG A 15 14.28 -8.85 18.61
CA ARG A 15 15.64 -8.50 18.18
C ARG A 15 16.63 -9.64 18.40
N ARG A 16 16.58 -10.32 19.55
CA ARG A 16 17.46 -11.46 19.85
C ARG A 16 17.22 -12.61 18.88
N VAL A 17 15.96 -12.98 18.65
CA VAL A 17 15.59 -14.07 17.74
C VAL A 17 16.06 -13.77 16.32
N THR A 18 15.80 -12.55 15.84
CA THR A 18 16.22 -12.10 14.51
C THR A 18 17.75 -12.14 14.36
N LEU A 19 18.50 -11.65 15.36
CA LEU A 19 19.98 -11.66 15.31
C LEU A 19 20.55 -13.09 15.35
N VAL A 20 19.97 -13.97 16.17
CA VAL A 20 20.39 -15.39 16.23
C VAL A 20 20.09 -16.08 14.89
N GLY A 21 18.92 -15.83 14.31
CA GLY A 21 18.54 -16.32 12.98
C GLY A 21 19.52 -15.85 11.91
N ALA A 22 19.77 -14.54 11.84
CA ALA A 22 20.67 -13.94 10.87
C ALA A 22 22.11 -14.49 10.99
N ALA A 23 22.65 -14.57 12.20
CA ALA A 23 24.00 -15.09 12.45
C ALA A 23 24.13 -16.58 12.10
N THR A 24 23.10 -17.37 12.41
CA THR A 24 23.06 -18.80 12.09
C THR A 24 23.00 -19.00 10.58
N ASN A 25 22.07 -18.34 9.89
CA ASN A 25 21.95 -18.43 8.43
C ASN A 25 23.24 -17.93 7.74
N ALA A 26 23.88 -16.88 8.24
CA ALA A 26 25.12 -16.37 7.64
C ALA A 26 26.27 -17.37 7.77
N SER A 27 26.34 -18.03 8.92
CA SER A 27 27.33 -19.09 9.18
C SER A 27 27.06 -20.31 8.30
N LEU A 28 25.81 -20.74 8.19
CA LEU A 28 25.40 -21.84 7.32
C LEU A 28 25.69 -21.53 5.85
N ALA A 29 25.25 -20.39 5.35
CA ALA A 29 25.48 -19.97 3.97
C ALA A 29 26.98 -19.99 3.62
N THR A 30 27.82 -19.44 4.50
CA THR A 30 29.28 -19.46 4.33
C THR A 30 29.82 -20.89 4.31
N ALA A 31 29.42 -21.73 5.27
CA ALA A 31 29.85 -23.11 5.36
C ALA A 31 29.39 -23.96 4.16
N GLN A 32 28.19 -23.72 3.64
CA GLN A 32 27.64 -24.43 2.49
C GLN A 32 28.28 -23.99 1.17
N VAL A 33 28.51 -22.70 0.97
CA VAL A 33 29.21 -22.21 -0.23
C VAL A 33 30.64 -22.74 -0.24
N VAL A 34 31.43 -22.46 0.82
CA VAL A 34 32.83 -22.89 0.89
C VAL A 34 32.93 -24.41 0.91
N GLY A 35 32.12 -25.08 1.72
CA GLY A 35 32.09 -26.52 1.81
C GLY A 35 31.62 -27.19 0.52
N GLY A 36 30.67 -26.61 -0.21
CA GLY A 36 30.23 -27.10 -1.51
C GLY A 36 31.31 -26.98 -2.58
N PHE A 37 32.10 -25.90 -2.59
CA PHE A 37 33.27 -25.80 -3.46
C PHE A 37 34.34 -26.85 -3.12
N LEU A 38 34.70 -26.97 -1.83
CA LEU A 38 35.73 -27.92 -1.38
C LEU A 38 35.30 -29.38 -1.55
N ALA A 39 34.03 -29.68 -1.32
CA ALA A 39 33.46 -31.01 -1.42
C ALA A 39 32.92 -31.33 -2.81
N GLN A 40 33.07 -30.43 -3.80
CA GLN A 40 32.60 -30.63 -5.18
C GLN A 40 31.10 -30.98 -5.24
N SER A 41 30.23 -30.16 -4.63
CA SER A 41 28.77 -30.29 -4.74
C SER A 41 28.16 -28.97 -5.20
N GLN A 42 27.54 -28.98 -6.37
CA GLN A 42 26.80 -27.85 -6.92
C GLN A 42 25.51 -27.60 -6.14
N ALA A 43 24.80 -28.65 -5.75
CA ALA A 43 23.54 -28.49 -5.01
C ALA A 43 23.79 -27.79 -3.66
N LEU A 44 24.89 -28.15 -2.97
CA LEU A 44 25.26 -27.51 -1.71
C LEU A 44 25.64 -26.03 -1.89
N ILE A 45 26.35 -25.69 -2.98
CA ILE A 45 26.63 -24.29 -3.32
C ILE A 45 25.32 -23.53 -3.57
N ALA A 46 24.41 -24.11 -4.35
CA ALA A 46 23.12 -23.48 -4.66
C ALA A 46 22.28 -23.21 -3.40
N ASP A 47 22.23 -24.14 -2.46
CA ASP A 47 21.51 -23.96 -1.18
C ASP A 47 22.18 -22.91 -0.28
N GLY A 48 23.52 -22.87 -0.29
CA GLY A 48 24.28 -21.83 0.41
C GLY A 48 24.02 -20.44 -0.17
N VAL A 49 23.99 -20.33 -1.50
CA VAL A 49 23.67 -19.09 -2.24
C VAL A 49 22.23 -18.66 -1.98
N HIS A 50 21.27 -19.58 -1.95
CA HIS A 50 19.89 -19.29 -1.56
C HIS A 50 19.82 -18.73 -0.14
N THR A 51 20.46 -19.38 0.83
CA THR A 51 20.47 -18.92 2.22
C THR A 51 21.16 -17.54 2.36
N LEU A 52 22.24 -17.29 1.59
CA LEU A 52 22.91 -15.98 1.54
C LEU A 52 22.02 -14.90 0.92
N SER A 53 21.28 -15.26 -0.12
CA SER A 53 20.36 -14.40 -0.86
C SER A 53 19.23 -13.89 0.02
N ASP A 54 18.67 -14.76 0.86
CA ASP A 54 17.60 -14.38 1.80
C ASP A 54 18.12 -13.38 2.84
N LEU A 55 19.31 -13.64 3.39
CA LEU A 55 19.97 -12.68 4.31
C LEU A 55 20.27 -11.33 3.68
N LEU A 56 20.74 -11.33 2.43
CA LEU A 56 21.02 -10.09 1.71
C LEU A 56 19.73 -9.32 1.44
N SER A 57 18.65 -10.02 1.10
CA SER A 57 17.32 -9.44 0.91
C SER A 57 16.83 -8.77 2.19
N ASP A 58 16.87 -9.48 3.32
CA ASP A 58 16.49 -8.96 4.64
C ASP A 58 17.32 -7.73 5.03
N PHE A 59 18.64 -7.81 4.86
CA PHE A 59 19.54 -6.70 5.18
C PHE A 59 19.29 -5.50 4.28
N MET A 60 19.07 -5.73 2.98
CA MET A 60 18.85 -4.66 2.03
C MET A 60 17.48 -3.99 2.26
N VAL A 61 16.44 -4.73 2.64
CA VAL A 61 15.18 -4.14 3.13
C VAL A 61 15.43 -3.25 4.34
N LEU A 62 16.18 -3.71 5.35
CA LEU A 62 16.51 -2.90 6.52
C LEU A 62 17.34 -1.65 6.18
N PHE A 63 18.27 -1.76 5.23
CA PHE A 63 19.10 -0.64 4.79
C PHE A 63 18.28 0.36 3.97
N ALA A 64 17.50 -0.12 3.00
CA ALA A 64 16.61 0.68 2.18
C ALA A 64 15.56 1.40 3.03
N ALA A 65 15.03 0.74 4.07
CA ALA A 65 14.07 1.31 5.01
C ALA A 65 14.58 2.60 5.67
N ARG A 66 15.89 2.75 5.92
CA ARG A 66 16.42 4.02 6.47
C ARG A 66 16.27 5.17 5.48
N LYS A 67 16.53 4.93 4.19
CA LYS A 67 16.40 5.95 3.14
C LYS A 67 14.95 6.15 2.72
N ALA A 68 14.14 5.09 2.75
CA ALA A 68 12.71 5.12 2.44
C ALA A 68 11.89 5.86 3.51
N ASN A 69 12.33 5.82 4.78
CA ASN A 69 11.73 6.61 5.86
C ASN A 69 12.21 8.06 5.93
N ALA A 70 13.00 8.53 4.94
CA ALA A 70 13.29 9.95 4.84
C ALA A 70 11.98 10.73 4.60
N PRO A 71 11.79 11.88 5.27
CA PRO A 71 10.58 12.68 5.11
C PRO A 71 10.44 13.20 3.67
N ALA A 72 9.25 13.70 3.34
CA ALA A 72 9.02 14.41 2.09
C ALA A 72 9.93 15.65 1.98
N ASP A 73 10.39 15.92 0.76
CA ASP A 73 11.14 17.13 0.40
C ASP A 73 10.52 17.77 -0.85
N ASP A 74 11.05 18.91 -1.28
CA ASP A 74 10.50 19.68 -2.42
C ASP A 74 10.50 18.89 -3.74
N ASN A 75 11.45 17.96 -3.92
CA ASN A 75 11.53 17.11 -5.11
C ASN A 75 10.71 15.81 -4.96
N HIS A 76 10.39 15.42 -3.72
CA HIS A 76 9.64 14.21 -3.37
C HIS A 76 8.51 14.55 -2.36
N PRO A 77 7.42 15.20 -2.79
CA PRO A 77 6.34 15.62 -1.89
C PRO A 77 5.63 14.48 -1.15
N TYR A 78 5.68 13.26 -1.69
CA TYR A 78 5.14 12.04 -1.08
C TYR A 78 6.19 11.22 -0.30
N GLY A 79 7.41 11.74 -0.18
CA GLY A 79 8.53 11.06 0.48
C GLY A 79 9.24 10.03 -0.40
N HIS A 80 10.07 9.23 0.26
CA HIS A 80 11.07 8.38 -0.38
C HIS A 80 10.74 6.89 -0.35
N ALA A 81 9.51 6.53 0.00
CA ALA A 81 9.09 5.15 0.22
C ALA A 81 9.41 4.22 -0.97
N ARG A 82 9.27 4.72 -2.21
CA ARG A 82 9.53 3.94 -3.43
C ARG A 82 10.99 3.51 -3.63
N ILE A 83 11.93 4.06 -2.85
CA ILE A 83 13.33 3.58 -2.85
C ILE A 83 13.39 2.14 -2.36
N GLU A 84 12.55 1.75 -1.40
CA GLU A 84 12.45 0.37 -0.92
C GLU A 84 11.97 -0.57 -2.03
N THR A 85 10.96 -0.15 -2.79
CA THR A 85 10.43 -0.86 -3.95
C THR A 85 11.52 -1.08 -5.01
N LEU A 86 12.26 -0.03 -5.35
CA LEU A 86 13.36 -0.11 -6.32
C LEU A 86 14.49 -1.02 -5.84
N ALA A 87 14.86 -0.92 -4.57
CA ALA A 87 15.87 -1.79 -3.96
C ALA A 87 15.45 -3.27 -4.07
N THR A 88 14.18 -3.56 -3.79
CA THR A 88 13.62 -4.93 -3.87
C THR A 88 13.65 -5.48 -5.29
N VAL A 89 13.39 -4.65 -6.31
CA VAL A 89 13.56 -5.03 -7.73
C VAL A 89 15.02 -5.39 -8.04
N ILE A 90 15.97 -4.57 -7.59
CA ILE A 90 17.41 -4.80 -7.83
C ILE A 90 17.86 -6.13 -7.21
N VAL A 91 17.43 -6.42 -5.98
CA VAL A 91 17.69 -7.72 -5.35
C VAL A 91 17.07 -8.86 -6.14
N GLY A 92 15.78 -8.76 -6.49
CA GLY A 92 15.12 -9.79 -7.28
C GLY A 92 15.83 -10.09 -8.61
N LEU A 93 16.33 -9.06 -9.31
CA LEU A 93 17.12 -9.22 -10.53
C LEU A 93 18.47 -9.90 -10.28
N ALA A 94 19.17 -9.52 -9.21
CA ALA A 94 20.42 -10.17 -8.82
C ALA A 94 20.22 -11.66 -8.50
N LEU A 95 19.13 -12.00 -7.80
CA LEU A 95 18.77 -13.39 -7.50
C LEU A 95 18.53 -14.22 -8.76
N ILE A 96 17.75 -13.70 -9.71
CA ILE A 96 17.53 -14.37 -11.00
C ILE A 96 18.85 -14.54 -11.75
N GLY A 97 19.72 -13.52 -11.77
CA GLY A 97 21.02 -13.61 -12.42
C GLY A 97 21.90 -14.72 -11.85
N VAL A 98 21.99 -14.82 -10.51
CA VAL A 98 22.75 -15.86 -9.83
C VAL A 98 22.14 -17.25 -10.06
N ALA A 99 20.82 -17.36 -9.95
CA ALA A 99 20.09 -18.61 -10.19
C ALA A 99 20.26 -19.11 -11.63
N LEU A 100 20.21 -18.21 -12.62
CA LEU A 100 20.48 -18.54 -14.02
C LEU A 100 21.92 -19.05 -14.21
N GLY A 101 22.89 -18.42 -13.54
CA GLY A 101 24.28 -18.90 -13.53
C GLY A 101 24.41 -20.34 -13.03
N ILE A 102 23.78 -20.65 -11.89
CA ILE A 102 23.76 -22.01 -11.30
C ILE A 102 23.06 -22.99 -12.25
N ALA A 103 21.90 -22.62 -12.78
CA ALA A 103 21.12 -23.48 -13.67
C ALA A 103 21.88 -23.80 -14.97
N LEU A 104 22.53 -22.80 -15.58
CA LEU A 104 23.33 -22.99 -16.80
C LEU A 104 24.56 -23.87 -16.53
N ASP A 105 25.27 -23.68 -15.41
CA ASP A 105 26.43 -24.50 -15.04
C ASP A 105 26.01 -25.95 -14.77
N ALA A 106 24.93 -26.17 -14.02
CA ALA A 106 24.40 -27.51 -13.74
C ALA A 106 23.88 -28.20 -15.01
N PHE A 107 23.19 -27.45 -15.90
CA PHE A 107 22.69 -27.99 -17.16
C PHE A 107 23.83 -28.38 -18.12
N ARG A 108 24.90 -27.59 -18.22
CA ARG A 108 26.09 -27.94 -19.02
C ARG A 108 26.71 -29.26 -18.54
N ARG A 109 26.87 -29.44 -17.23
CA ARG A 109 27.41 -30.69 -16.66
C ARG A 109 26.50 -31.89 -16.86
N LEU A 110 25.18 -31.70 -16.91
CA LEU A 110 24.25 -32.77 -17.26
C LEU A 110 24.41 -33.23 -18.73
N GLN A 111 24.87 -32.35 -19.63
CA GLN A 111 25.15 -32.69 -21.02
C GLN A 111 26.54 -33.30 -21.24
N SER A 112 27.48 -33.04 -20.33
CA SER A 112 28.86 -33.53 -20.39
C SER A 112 29.19 -34.38 -19.15
N PRO A 113 28.96 -35.72 -19.19
CA PRO A 113 29.14 -36.61 -18.04
C PRO A 113 30.52 -36.55 -17.39
N GLU A 114 31.57 -36.24 -18.17
CA GLU A 114 32.94 -36.03 -17.68
C GLU A 114 33.10 -34.79 -16.77
N GLU A 115 32.18 -33.83 -16.82
CA GLU A 115 32.20 -32.62 -15.99
C GLU A 115 31.33 -32.74 -14.73
N LEU A 116 30.63 -33.87 -14.55
CA LEU A 116 29.81 -34.12 -13.36
C LEU A 116 30.69 -34.11 -12.11
N LEU A 117 30.27 -33.32 -11.13
CA LEU A 117 30.95 -33.30 -9.85
C LEU A 117 30.67 -34.59 -9.07
N SER A 118 31.65 -35.02 -8.28
CA SER A 118 31.53 -36.13 -7.35
C SER A 118 31.57 -35.59 -5.92
N PRO A 119 30.42 -35.30 -5.30
CA PRO A 119 30.34 -34.78 -3.94
C PRO A 119 31.12 -35.67 -2.96
N ALA A 120 31.96 -35.09 -2.13
CA ALA A 120 32.56 -35.81 -1.01
C ALA A 120 31.50 -36.08 0.08
N PRO A 121 31.63 -37.15 0.89
CA PRO A 121 30.71 -37.42 2.00
C PRO A 121 30.55 -36.24 2.99
N ALA A 122 31.56 -35.37 3.08
CA ALA A 122 31.49 -34.13 3.84
C ALA A 122 30.37 -33.18 3.36
N ALA A 123 30.04 -33.16 2.07
CA ALA A 123 28.92 -32.37 1.53
C ALA A 123 27.58 -32.82 2.12
N LEU A 124 27.37 -34.13 2.26
CA LEU A 124 26.16 -34.70 2.84
C LEU A 124 26.04 -34.32 4.33
N ALA A 125 27.15 -34.38 5.07
CA ALA A 125 27.20 -33.98 6.47
C ALA A 125 26.87 -32.48 6.64
N LEU A 126 27.39 -31.62 5.75
CA LEU A 126 27.08 -30.19 5.75
C LEU A 126 25.61 -29.89 5.40
N ALA A 127 25.05 -30.59 4.41
CA ALA A 127 23.62 -30.47 4.08
C ALA A 127 22.72 -30.91 5.24
N ALA A 128 23.06 -32.03 5.89
CA ALA A 128 22.34 -32.50 7.07
C ALA A 128 22.45 -31.51 8.25
N LEU A 129 23.64 -30.96 8.48
CA LEU A 129 23.85 -29.93 9.50
C LEU A 129 22.98 -28.69 9.22
N ALA A 130 22.91 -28.23 7.97
CA ALA A 130 22.07 -27.09 7.59
C ALA A 130 20.58 -27.35 7.88
N ILE A 131 20.07 -28.53 7.53
CA ILE A 131 18.68 -28.94 7.84
C ILE A 131 18.44 -28.93 9.35
N ILE A 132 19.32 -29.56 10.13
CA ILE A 132 19.18 -29.63 11.59
C ILE A 132 19.22 -28.22 12.21
N SER A 133 20.10 -27.36 11.72
CA SER A 133 20.20 -25.97 12.20
C SER A 133 18.96 -25.14 11.85
N LYS A 134 18.44 -25.23 10.62
CA LYS A 134 17.20 -24.55 10.19
C LYS A 134 15.98 -25.06 10.97
N GLU A 135 15.91 -26.36 11.23
CA GLU A 135 14.87 -26.97 12.07
C GLU A 135 14.97 -26.54 13.55
N GLY A 136 16.20 -26.45 14.06
CA GLY A 136 16.47 -25.89 15.38
C GLY A 136 16.03 -24.43 15.49
N LEU A 137 16.30 -23.62 14.46
CA LEU A 137 15.84 -22.23 14.35
C LEU A 137 14.32 -22.12 14.32
N TYR A 138 13.63 -23.00 13.59
CA TYR A 138 12.17 -23.07 13.59
C TYR A 138 11.64 -23.25 15.01
N HIS A 139 12.10 -24.29 15.72
CA HIS A 139 11.65 -24.56 17.08
C HIS A 139 12.03 -23.47 18.09
N TYR A 140 13.21 -22.85 17.92
CA TYR A 140 13.64 -21.72 18.74
C TYR A 140 12.70 -20.51 18.53
N THR A 141 12.42 -20.17 17.28
CA THR A 141 11.60 -19.03 16.88
C THR A 141 10.13 -19.23 17.27
N VAL A 142 9.55 -20.42 17.07
CA VAL A 142 8.16 -20.74 17.50
C VAL A 142 8.01 -20.61 19.01
N ARG A 143 8.98 -21.08 19.80
CA ARG A 143 8.93 -20.95 21.26
C ARG A 143 8.93 -19.48 21.68
N ALA A 144 9.74 -18.65 21.02
CA ALA A 144 9.74 -17.21 21.27
C ALA A 144 8.42 -16.56 20.81
N ALA A 145 7.93 -16.89 19.62
CA ALA A 145 6.69 -16.38 19.04
C ALA A 145 5.48 -16.60 19.96
N ARG A 146 5.35 -17.82 20.52
CA ARG A 146 4.28 -18.17 21.47
C ARG A 146 4.41 -17.45 22.81
N ARG A 147 5.64 -17.20 23.29
CA ARG A 147 5.86 -16.51 24.57
C ARG A 147 5.40 -15.06 24.53
N ILE A 148 5.64 -14.39 23.41
CA ILE A 148 5.31 -12.97 23.26
C ILE A 148 4.05 -12.73 22.43
N ASP A 149 3.32 -13.78 22.07
CA ASP A 149 2.15 -13.76 21.18
C ASP A 149 2.37 -12.90 19.93
N SER A 150 3.37 -13.27 19.13
CA SER A 150 3.78 -12.54 17.92
C SER A 150 3.51 -13.33 16.65
N SER A 151 2.55 -12.86 15.86
CA SER A 151 2.27 -13.38 14.51
C SER A 151 3.46 -13.23 13.57
N LEU A 152 4.21 -12.13 13.67
CA LEU A 152 5.43 -11.87 12.89
C LEU A 152 6.51 -12.94 13.14
N LEU A 153 6.82 -13.25 14.40
CA LEU A 153 7.79 -14.31 14.71
C LEU A 153 7.26 -15.70 14.30
N HIS A 154 5.95 -15.92 14.35
CA HIS A 154 5.34 -17.14 13.85
C HIS A 154 5.54 -17.31 12.34
N ALA A 155 5.33 -16.24 11.57
CA ALA A 155 5.58 -16.24 10.13
C ALA A 155 7.07 -16.49 9.82
N ASN A 156 7.98 -15.81 10.53
CA ASN A 156 9.42 -16.02 10.38
C ASN A 156 9.86 -17.46 10.70
N ALA A 157 9.25 -18.10 11.70
CA ALA A 157 9.53 -19.50 11.98
C ALA A 157 9.10 -20.41 10.82
N TRP A 158 7.90 -20.20 10.30
CA TRP A 158 7.41 -20.95 9.14
C TRP A 158 8.26 -20.74 7.88
N HIS A 159 8.87 -19.57 7.74
CA HIS A 159 9.86 -19.31 6.69
C HIS A 159 11.07 -20.24 6.83
N HIS A 160 11.72 -20.31 8.01
CA HIS A 160 12.80 -21.26 8.26
C HIS A 160 12.43 -22.72 7.96
N ARG A 161 11.18 -23.11 8.27
CA ARG A 161 10.68 -24.45 7.98
C ARG A 161 10.47 -24.70 6.48
N SER A 162 10.12 -23.66 5.73
CA SER A 162 10.01 -23.73 4.27
C SER A 162 11.39 -23.91 3.63
N ASP A 163 12.43 -23.26 4.17
CA ASP A 163 13.81 -23.40 3.68
C ASP A 163 14.40 -24.81 3.94
N VAL A 164 13.87 -25.53 4.94
CA VAL A 164 14.24 -26.95 5.13
C VAL A 164 13.82 -27.78 3.92
N VAL A 165 12.71 -27.44 3.25
CA VAL A 165 12.22 -28.19 2.09
C VAL A 165 13.20 -28.08 0.91
N SER A 166 13.71 -26.88 0.62
CA SER A 166 14.75 -26.71 -0.42
C SER A 166 16.06 -27.42 -0.03
N SER A 167 16.44 -27.35 1.26
CA SER A 167 17.63 -28.04 1.78
C SER A 167 17.50 -29.58 1.71
N LEU A 168 16.29 -30.13 1.83
CA LEU A 168 16.03 -31.56 1.66
C LEU A 168 16.26 -32.03 0.23
N VAL A 169 15.91 -31.22 -0.78
CA VAL A 169 16.21 -31.52 -2.19
C VAL A 169 17.71 -31.71 -2.38
N VAL A 170 18.52 -30.87 -1.73
CA VAL A 170 19.99 -30.90 -1.78
C VAL A 170 20.54 -32.14 -1.08
N LEU A 171 20.04 -32.45 0.12
CA LEU A 171 20.44 -33.66 0.86
C LEU A 171 20.17 -34.93 0.05
N VAL A 172 18.98 -35.03 -0.57
CA VAL A 172 18.59 -36.16 -1.42
C VAL A 172 19.46 -36.22 -2.67
N GLY A 173 19.73 -35.08 -3.32
CA GLY A 173 20.60 -35.01 -4.51
C GLY A 173 22.02 -35.50 -4.23
N ILE A 174 22.64 -35.00 -3.16
CA ILE A 174 23.98 -35.42 -2.74
C ILE A 174 23.99 -36.89 -2.33
N GLY A 175 23.01 -37.33 -1.52
CA GLY A 175 22.91 -38.70 -1.05
C GLY A 175 22.74 -39.71 -2.19
N ALA A 176 21.90 -39.39 -3.18
CA ALA A 176 21.73 -40.22 -4.37
C ALA A 176 23.00 -40.26 -5.23
N THR A 177 23.72 -39.14 -5.32
CA THR A 177 25.01 -39.09 -6.04
C THR A 177 26.05 -40.00 -5.37
N LEU A 178 26.15 -39.95 -4.05
CA LEU A 178 27.01 -40.84 -3.26
C LEU A 178 26.59 -42.32 -3.35
N ALA A 179 25.31 -42.60 -3.60
CA ALA A 179 24.80 -43.96 -3.83
C ALA A 179 25.05 -44.48 -5.25
N GLY A 180 25.68 -43.69 -6.14
CA GLY A 180 26.08 -44.08 -7.49
C GLY A 180 25.32 -43.38 -8.62
N PHE A 181 24.33 -42.53 -8.32
CA PHE A 181 23.60 -41.76 -9.33
C PHE A 181 24.28 -40.41 -9.60
N ALA A 182 25.38 -40.43 -10.36
CA ALA A 182 26.31 -39.29 -10.56
C ALA A 182 25.66 -37.94 -10.97
N PHE A 183 24.50 -37.97 -11.63
CA PHE A 183 23.81 -36.76 -12.13
C PHE A 183 22.89 -36.08 -11.11
N MET A 184 22.61 -36.71 -9.95
CA MET A 184 21.56 -36.26 -9.03
C MET A 184 21.90 -34.96 -8.30
N ASP A 185 23.17 -34.67 -8.03
CA ASP A 185 23.62 -33.39 -7.46
C ASP A 185 23.34 -32.24 -8.43
N ALA A 186 23.64 -32.41 -9.73
CA ALA A 186 23.36 -31.41 -10.76
C ALA A 186 21.83 -31.20 -10.94
N VAL A 187 21.03 -32.27 -10.90
CA VAL A 187 19.56 -32.15 -10.91
C VAL A 187 19.05 -31.37 -9.69
N ALA A 188 19.55 -31.67 -8.50
CA ALA A 188 19.19 -30.93 -7.29
C ALA A 188 19.60 -29.45 -7.38
N ALA A 189 20.76 -29.14 -7.95
CA ALA A 189 21.20 -27.77 -8.19
C ALA A 189 20.27 -27.01 -9.16
N VAL A 190 19.82 -27.64 -10.25
CA VAL A 190 18.83 -27.06 -11.18
C VAL A 190 17.50 -26.80 -10.48
N LEU A 191 17.02 -27.75 -9.66
CA LEU A 191 15.77 -27.59 -8.91
C LEU A 191 15.86 -26.42 -7.93
N VAL A 192 16.95 -26.31 -7.17
CA VAL A 192 17.17 -25.18 -6.26
C VAL A 192 17.27 -23.86 -7.03
N ALA A 193 17.99 -23.82 -8.15
CA ALA A 193 18.08 -22.63 -9.00
C ALA A 193 16.70 -22.18 -9.53
N LEU A 194 15.83 -23.13 -9.89
CA LEU A 194 14.45 -22.82 -10.27
C LEU A 194 13.66 -22.19 -9.12
N LEU A 195 13.79 -22.73 -7.90
CA LEU A 195 13.14 -22.17 -6.71
C LEU A 195 13.61 -20.73 -6.42
N ILE A 196 14.93 -20.48 -6.47
CA ILE A 196 15.50 -19.13 -6.30
C ILE A 196 14.95 -18.19 -7.39
N SER A 197 14.90 -18.66 -8.64
CA SER A 197 14.38 -17.87 -9.77
C SER A 197 12.92 -17.47 -9.58
N LEU A 198 12.08 -18.41 -9.13
CA LEU A 198 10.66 -18.14 -8.83
C LEU A 198 10.50 -17.12 -7.71
N MET A 199 11.35 -17.18 -6.68
CA MET A 199 11.34 -16.22 -5.58
C MET A 199 11.77 -14.83 -6.05
N GLY A 200 12.86 -14.73 -6.81
CA GLY A 200 13.30 -13.47 -7.42
C GLY A 200 12.24 -12.86 -8.33
N ALA A 201 11.58 -13.67 -9.17
CA ALA A 201 10.49 -13.23 -10.04
C ALA A 201 9.28 -12.72 -9.23
N LYS A 202 8.92 -13.40 -8.13
CA LYS A 202 7.85 -12.96 -7.22
C LYS A 202 8.18 -11.62 -6.55
N LEU A 203 9.42 -11.42 -6.10
CA LEU A 203 9.86 -10.15 -5.51
C LEU A 203 9.76 -9.00 -6.53
N ILE A 204 10.23 -9.23 -7.75
CA ILE A 204 10.11 -8.26 -8.85
C ILE A 204 8.64 -7.97 -9.12
N TRP A 205 7.81 -9.00 -9.29
CA TRP A 205 6.39 -8.81 -9.63
C TRP A 205 5.65 -8.00 -8.57
N ASN A 206 5.84 -8.32 -7.29
CA ASN A 206 5.22 -7.57 -6.19
C ASN A 206 5.67 -6.09 -6.19
N SER A 207 6.97 -5.84 -6.38
CA SER A 207 7.53 -4.49 -6.38
C SER A 207 7.11 -3.68 -7.62
N VAL A 208 7.08 -4.31 -8.79
CA VAL A 208 6.59 -3.68 -10.04
C VAL A 208 5.09 -3.38 -9.92
N SER A 209 4.31 -4.29 -9.34
CA SER A 209 2.88 -4.07 -9.08
C SER A 209 2.67 -2.84 -8.18
N GLU A 210 3.50 -2.68 -7.15
CA GLU A 210 3.48 -1.47 -6.32
C GLU A 210 3.89 -0.21 -7.10
N LEU A 211 4.88 -0.30 -7.99
CA LEU A 211 5.29 0.84 -8.83
C LEU A 211 4.18 1.32 -9.77
N ILE A 212 3.31 0.43 -10.24
CA ILE A 212 2.14 0.77 -11.08
C ILE A 212 0.89 1.10 -10.25
N ASP A 213 1.05 1.45 -8.97
CA ASP A 213 -0.01 1.87 -8.06
C ASP A 213 -1.09 0.80 -7.81
N THR A 214 -0.69 -0.48 -7.74
CA THR A 214 -1.62 -1.55 -7.36
C THR A 214 -2.15 -1.31 -5.94
N GLY A 215 -3.48 -1.27 -5.83
CA GLY A 215 -4.21 -1.05 -4.59
C GLY A 215 -4.48 -2.33 -3.79
N VAL A 216 -5.45 -2.22 -2.88
CA VAL A 216 -5.99 -3.38 -2.16
C VAL A 216 -6.82 -4.28 -3.07
N GLY A 217 -7.05 -5.53 -2.65
CA GLY A 217 -7.91 -6.45 -3.38
C GLY A 217 -9.39 -6.01 -3.38
N PRO A 218 -10.24 -6.56 -4.27
CA PRO A 218 -11.64 -6.14 -4.42
C PRO A 218 -12.46 -6.36 -3.13
N GLU A 219 -12.23 -7.47 -2.42
CA GLU A 219 -12.91 -7.75 -1.14
C GLU A 219 -12.52 -6.71 -0.08
N GLU A 220 -11.23 -6.39 0.02
CA GLU A 220 -10.70 -5.40 0.95
C GLU A 220 -11.21 -3.98 0.64
N GLN A 221 -11.32 -3.65 -0.64
CA GLN A 221 -11.88 -2.38 -1.13
C GLN A 221 -13.37 -2.28 -0.78
N GLN A 222 -14.12 -3.38 -0.94
CA GLN A 222 -15.54 -3.42 -0.62
C GLN A 222 -15.78 -3.22 0.90
N GLN A 223 -14.98 -3.87 1.75
CA GLN A 223 -15.02 -3.66 3.20
C GLN A 223 -14.77 -2.20 3.58
N MET A 224 -13.83 -1.52 2.91
CA MET A 224 -13.56 -0.10 3.14
C MET A 224 -14.76 0.77 2.75
N LEU A 225 -15.33 0.54 1.56
CA LEU A 225 -16.54 1.25 1.13
C LEU A 225 -17.70 1.07 2.11
N ASP A 226 -17.95 -0.16 2.55
CA ASP A 226 -19.04 -0.47 3.47
C ASP A 226 -18.84 0.14 4.86
N SER A 227 -17.60 0.29 5.32
CA SER A 227 -17.30 0.97 6.58
C SER A 227 -17.68 2.46 6.57
N VAL A 228 -17.63 3.10 5.39
CA VAL A 228 -17.91 4.52 5.23
C VAL A 228 -19.39 4.77 4.96
N ARG A 229 -20.06 3.90 4.20
CA ARG A 229 -21.48 4.05 3.80
C ARG A 229 -22.47 4.27 4.95
N HIS A 230 -22.12 3.83 6.16
CA HIS A 230 -22.99 3.91 7.34
C HIS A 230 -22.77 5.17 8.19
N LEU A 231 -21.84 6.05 7.80
CA LEU A 231 -21.61 7.29 8.52
C LEU A 231 -22.72 8.30 8.26
N ASP A 232 -23.08 9.03 9.31
CA ASP A 232 -24.08 10.09 9.24
C ASP A 232 -23.66 11.21 8.27
N GLY A 233 -24.63 11.75 7.53
CA GLY A 233 -24.40 12.78 6.50
C GLY A 233 -23.87 12.28 5.16
N ILE A 234 -23.61 10.98 4.99
CA ILE A 234 -23.20 10.38 3.71
C ILE A 234 -24.42 9.90 2.94
N HIS A 235 -24.62 10.48 1.76
CA HIS A 235 -25.66 10.09 0.82
C HIS A 235 -25.18 9.03 -0.18
N GLY A 236 -23.88 8.95 -0.41
CA GLY A 236 -23.28 7.94 -1.29
C GLY A 236 -21.76 7.93 -1.22
N VAL A 237 -21.18 6.80 -1.61
CA VAL A 237 -19.73 6.64 -1.83
C VAL A 237 -19.59 5.94 -3.16
N HIS A 238 -18.99 6.63 -4.12
CA HIS A 238 -19.10 6.22 -5.52
C HIS A 238 -17.74 5.88 -6.14
N GLU A 239 -16.64 6.33 -5.55
CA GLU A 239 -15.29 6.00 -5.97
C GLU A 239 -14.37 5.85 -4.75
N LEU A 240 -13.57 4.78 -4.74
CA LEU A 240 -12.47 4.56 -3.81
C LEU A 240 -11.29 4.02 -4.60
N ARG A 241 -10.21 4.80 -4.69
CA ARG A 241 -8.93 4.38 -5.27
C ARG A 241 -7.95 4.17 -4.13
N THR A 242 -7.13 3.14 -4.24
CA THR A 242 -6.07 2.88 -3.27
C THR A 242 -4.79 2.55 -3.99
N ARG A 243 -3.65 2.87 -3.37
CA ARG A 243 -2.33 2.55 -3.89
C ARG A 243 -1.37 2.29 -2.74
N ARG A 244 -0.44 1.36 -2.94
CA ARG A 244 0.64 1.07 -1.98
C ARG A 244 1.86 1.94 -2.25
N MET A 245 2.54 2.37 -1.19
CA MET A 245 3.85 3.02 -1.23
C MET A 245 4.70 2.52 -0.04
N GLY A 246 5.58 1.57 -0.32
CA GLY A 246 6.29 0.79 0.67
C GLY A 246 5.32 0.10 1.65
N SER A 247 5.54 0.28 2.94
CA SER A 247 4.65 -0.21 4.00
C SER A 247 3.36 0.60 4.19
N ALA A 248 3.17 1.70 3.46
CA ALA A 248 2.01 2.57 3.60
C ALA A 248 0.96 2.30 2.51
N LEU A 249 -0.31 2.46 2.89
CA LEU A 249 -1.44 2.50 1.98
C LEU A 249 -1.99 3.94 1.90
N LEU A 250 -2.30 4.39 0.70
CA LEU A 250 -2.97 5.67 0.45
C LEU A 250 -4.33 5.41 -0.17
N ALA A 251 -5.30 6.26 0.14
CA ALA A 251 -6.64 6.17 -0.39
C ALA A 251 -7.18 7.53 -0.84
N ASP A 252 -7.81 7.54 -2.00
CA ASP A 252 -8.61 8.66 -2.50
C ASP A 252 -10.07 8.18 -2.53
N VAL A 253 -10.96 8.88 -1.85
CA VAL A 253 -12.38 8.52 -1.76
C VAL A 253 -13.26 9.70 -2.11
N HIS A 254 -14.27 9.44 -2.93
CA HIS A 254 -15.30 10.42 -3.26
C HIS A 254 -16.57 10.08 -2.50
N ILE A 255 -17.06 11.04 -1.72
CA ILE A 255 -18.28 10.93 -0.94
C ILE A 255 -19.28 11.96 -1.40
N MET A 256 -20.54 11.57 -1.43
CA MET A 256 -21.65 12.47 -1.68
C MET A 256 -22.32 12.83 -0.37
N VAL A 257 -22.54 14.11 -0.14
CA VAL A 257 -23.17 14.67 1.08
C VAL A 257 -24.37 15.54 0.73
N GLY A 258 -25.04 16.09 1.73
CA GLY A 258 -26.16 17.00 1.49
C GLY A 258 -25.72 18.25 0.68
N PRO A 259 -26.40 18.61 -0.41
CA PRO A 259 -25.94 19.67 -1.32
C PRO A 259 -26.06 21.09 -0.76
N ARG A 260 -26.76 21.26 0.38
CA ARG A 260 -27.00 22.55 1.05
C ARG A 260 -26.37 22.66 2.43
N ILE A 261 -25.50 21.71 2.79
CA ILE A 261 -24.72 21.83 4.03
C ILE A 261 -23.64 22.90 3.87
N SER A 262 -23.11 23.39 4.99
CA SER A 262 -21.97 24.30 4.94
C SER A 262 -20.69 23.57 4.55
N VAL A 263 -19.73 24.28 3.94
CA VAL A 263 -18.39 23.72 3.67
C VAL A 263 -17.72 23.21 4.96
N SER A 264 -17.98 23.88 6.09
CA SER A 264 -17.48 23.45 7.41
C SER A 264 -18.05 22.11 7.86
N GLU A 265 -19.33 21.86 7.60
CA GLU A 265 -19.99 20.59 7.93
C GLU A 265 -19.54 19.48 6.98
N GLY A 266 -19.43 19.77 5.68
CA GLY A 266 -18.86 18.84 4.70
C GLY A 266 -17.42 18.44 5.06
N HIS A 267 -16.61 19.38 5.54
CA HIS A 267 -15.26 19.09 6.05
C HIS A 267 -15.30 18.18 7.30
N ARG A 268 -16.23 18.39 8.22
CA ARG A 268 -16.38 17.54 9.41
C ARG A 268 -16.79 16.10 9.05
N ILE A 269 -17.64 15.93 8.04
CA ILE A 269 -18.00 14.62 7.50
C ILE A 269 -16.75 13.98 6.88
N SER A 270 -16.00 14.71 6.06
CA SER A 270 -14.79 14.18 5.40
C SER A 270 -13.71 13.73 6.38
N GLU A 271 -13.49 14.47 7.48
CA GLU A 271 -12.62 14.03 8.57
C GLU A 271 -13.09 12.74 9.23
N SER A 272 -14.41 12.57 9.37
CA SER A 272 -15.01 11.37 9.97
C SER A 272 -14.84 10.14 9.08
N VAL A 273 -14.93 10.33 7.75
CA VAL A 273 -14.59 9.31 6.75
C VAL A 273 -13.12 8.92 6.85
N ALA A 274 -12.21 9.90 6.79
CA ALA A 274 -10.78 9.65 6.88
C ALA A 274 -10.40 8.91 8.16
N LYS A 275 -10.99 9.30 9.30
CA LYS A 275 -10.78 8.63 10.59
C LYS A 275 -11.26 7.17 10.56
N THR A 276 -12.45 6.92 10.02
CA THR A 276 -13.04 5.57 9.96
C THR A 276 -12.20 4.64 9.10
N LEU A 277 -11.76 5.11 7.93
CA LEU A 277 -10.87 4.34 7.05
C LEU A 277 -9.53 4.01 7.72
N ARG A 278 -8.89 4.99 8.39
CA ARG A 278 -7.65 4.76 9.15
C ARG A 278 -7.82 3.80 10.33
N GLN A 279 -8.96 3.82 11.00
CA GLN A 279 -9.27 2.87 12.08
C GLN A 279 -9.48 1.45 11.55
N SER A 280 -10.10 1.31 10.38
CA SER A 280 -10.27 0.01 9.73
C SER A 280 -8.95 -0.59 9.24
N ARG A 281 -8.01 0.27 8.81
CA ARG A 281 -6.70 -0.13 8.28
C ARG A 281 -5.57 0.74 8.85
N PRO A 282 -4.84 0.24 9.86
CA PRO A 282 -3.71 0.97 10.46
C PRO A 282 -2.56 1.30 9.50
N GLU A 283 -2.42 0.54 8.40
CA GLU A 283 -1.45 0.80 7.32
C GLU A 283 -1.80 2.02 6.44
N LEU A 284 -3.03 2.53 6.56
CA LEU A 284 -3.53 3.63 5.75
C LEU A 284 -3.04 4.97 6.31
N ARG A 285 -2.01 5.55 5.68
CA ARG A 285 -1.36 6.78 6.15
C ARG A 285 -2.09 8.04 5.70
N GLU A 286 -2.49 8.07 4.44
CA GLU A 286 -3.11 9.24 3.82
C GLU A 286 -4.47 8.88 3.25
N VAL A 287 -5.47 9.71 3.56
CA VAL A 287 -6.81 9.64 2.97
C VAL A 287 -7.11 11.02 2.40
N LEU A 288 -7.27 11.11 1.09
CA LEU A 288 -7.86 12.27 0.45
C LEU A 288 -9.36 11.99 0.31
N VAL A 289 -10.19 12.88 0.86
CA VAL A 289 -11.65 12.76 0.77
C VAL A 289 -12.16 13.91 -0.09
N HIS A 290 -12.66 13.59 -1.28
CA HIS A 290 -13.38 14.52 -2.12
C HIS A 290 -14.86 14.53 -1.70
N VAL A 291 -15.43 15.73 -1.57
CA VAL A 291 -16.80 15.93 -1.08
C VAL A 291 -17.64 16.50 -2.21
N ASP A 292 -18.58 15.70 -2.68
CA ASP A 292 -19.44 16.02 -3.79
C ASP A 292 -20.87 16.34 -3.32
N PRO A 293 -21.49 17.39 -3.86
CA PRO A 293 -22.90 17.67 -3.60
C PRO A 293 -23.84 16.75 -4.42
N GLU A 294 -23.35 16.19 -5.53
CA GLU A 294 -24.09 15.41 -6.52
C GLU A 294 -23.19 14.32 -7.13
N ASP A 295 -23.77 13.30 -7.76
CA ASP A 295 -22.98 12.25 -8.45
C ASP A 295 -22.38 12.80 -9.75
N ASP A 296 -21.06 12.87 -9.82
CA ASP A 296 -20.30 13.45 -10.94
C ASP A 296 -19.58 12.39 -11.81
N ARG A 297 -19.78 11.09 -11.53
CA ARG A 297 -19.07 9.98 -12.21
C ARG A 297 -19.18 9.99 -13.72
N THR A 298 -20.35 10.35 -14.24
CA THR A 298 -20.64 10.30 -15.69
C THR A 298 -20.49 11.65 -16.37
N HIS A 299 -20.71 12.74 -15.65
CA HIS A 299 -20.68 14.09 -16.19
C HIS A 299 -20.60 15.11 -15.06
N ALA A 300 -19.94 16.25 -15.29
CA ALA A 300 -19.93 17.38 -14.37
C ALA A 300 -21.11 18.32 -14.68
N PRO A 301 -22.28 18.17 -14.02
CA PRO A 301 -23.54 18.80 -14.45
C PRO A 301 -23.45 20.33 -14.54
N SER A 302 -22.67 20.92 -13.65
CA SER A 302 -22.55 22.37 -13.49
C SER A 302 -21.33 22.98 -14.20
N SER A 303 -20.52 22.19 -14.90
CA SER A 303 -19.25 22.65 -15.52
C SER A 303 -19.41 23.76 -16.57
N HIS A 304 -20.58 23.85 -17.20
CA HIS A 304 -20.88 24.83 -18.25
C HIS A 304 -21.43 26.16 -17.70
N LEU A 305 -21.66 26.26 -16.39
CA LEU A 305 -22.26 27.42 -15.75
C LEU A 305 -21.21 28.52 -15.50
N PRO A 306 -21.63 29.81 -15.51
CA PRO A 306 -20.71 30.91 -15.24
C PRO A 306 -20.16 30.88 -13.81
N CYS A 307 -18.89 31.21 -13.64
CA CYS A 307 -18.31 31.45 -12.32
C CYS A 307 -19.00 32.61 -11.60
N ARG A 308 -18.88 32.65 -10.27
CA ARG A 308 -19.52 33.67 -9.40
C ARG A 308 -19.38 35.10 -9.92
N SER A 309 -18.18 35.53 -10.28
CA SER A 309 -17.94 36.92 -10.71
C SER A 309 -18.73 37.30 -11.96
N GLU A 310 -18.84 36.38 -12.91
CA GLU A 310 -19.61 36.58 -14.14
C GLU A 310 -21.11 36.61 -13.86
N LEU A 311 -21.60 35.65 -13.08
CA LEU A 311 -23.01 35.59 -12.70
C LEU A 311 -23.42 36.86 -11.93
N MET A 312 -22.63 37.29 -10.95
CA MET A 312 -22.93 38.47 -10.14
C MET A 312 -22.98 39.75 -10.99
N ARG A 313 -22.15 39.86 -12.04
CA ARG A 313 -22.23 40.97 -12.98
C ARG A 313 -23.56 40.99 -13.72
N GLN A 314 -24.03 39.84 -14.19
CA GLN A 314 -25.33 39.72 -14.88
C GLN A 314 -26.51 40.01 -13.94
N LEU A 315 -26.47 39.48 -12.71
CA LEU A 315 -27.49 39.70 -11.69
C LEU A 315 -27.57 41.16 -11.26
N ASN A 316 -26.44 41.82 -11.03
CA ASN A 316 -26.40 43.22 -10.62
C ASN A 316 -27.02 44.15 -11.67
N LEU A 317 -26.82 43.88 -12.96
CA LEU A 317 -27.48 44.63 -14.03
C LEU A 317 -29.01 44.47 -13.99
N GLN A 318 -29.49 43.27 -13.68
CA GLN A 318 -30.92 42.99 -13.60
C GLN A 318 -31.54 43.60 -12.34
N TRP A 319 -30.86 43.52 -11.18
CA TRP A 319 -31.34 44.05 -9.91
C TRP A 319 -31.43 45.58 -9.87
N GLN A 320 -30.70 46.31 -10.71
CA GLN A 320 -30.87 47.77 -10.85
C GLN A 320 -32.29 48.18 -11.26
N SER A 321 -33.06 47.29 -11.88
CA SER A 321 -34.46 47.54 -12.26
C SER A 321 -35.46 47.40 -11.11
N VAL A 322 -35.01 46.97 -9.92
CA VAL A 322 -35.87 46.70 -8.75
C VAL A 322 -35.84 47.90 -7.80
N PRO A 323 -36.96 48.65 -7.65
CA PRO A 323 -37.03 49.79 -6.74
C PRO A 323 -36.84 49.33 -5.29
N GLY A 324 -35.97 50.00 -4.54
CA GLY A 324 -35.69 49.65 -3.13
C GLY A 324 -34.72 48.47 -2.95
N ALA A 325 -34.13 47.94 -4.03
CA ALA A 325 -33.02 46.99 -3.92
C ALA A 325 -31.75 47.72 -3.43
N LEU A 326 -31.57 47.77 -2.11
CA LEU A 326 -30.27 48.06 -1.49
C LEU A 326 -29.29 46.91 -1.76
N PRO A 327 -27.96 47.11 -1.56
CA PRO A 327 -27.01 46.01 -1.64
C PRO A 327 -27.50 44.80 -0.83
N LEU A 328 -27.53 43.63 -1.47
CA LEU A 328 -27.81 42.38 -0.78
C LEU A 328 -26.69 42.09 0.21
N ASP A 329 -27.04 41.77 1.46
CA ASP A 329 -26.04 41.48 2.50
C ASP A 329 -25.24 40.23 2.17
N ASN A 330 -25.93 39.22 1.63
CA ASN A 330 -25.35 37.94 1.29
C ASN A 330 -26.09 37.28 0.13
N VAL A 331 -25.32 36.71 -0.80
CA VAL A 331 -25.81 35.92 -1.92
C VAL A 331 -25.08 34.59 -1.92
N VAL A 332 -25.82 33.54 -1.55
CA VAL A 332 -25.34 32.16 -1.59
C VAL A 332 -25.73 31.56 -2.93
N LEU A 333 -24.79 30.86 -3.56
CA LEU A 333 -24.96 30.22 -4.86
C LEU A 333 -24.76 28.71 -4.68
N HIS A 334 -25.70 27.92 -5.19
CA HIS A 334 -25.62 26.46 -5.24
C HIS A 334 -25.65 26.02 -6.69
N TYR A 335 -24.60 25.33 -7.14
CA TYR A 335 -24.47 24.82 -8.50
C TYR A 335 -24.93 23.37 -8.52
N LEU A 336 -26.23 23.15 -8.76
CA LEU A 336 -26.90 21.87 -8.61
C LEU A 336 -27.76 21.58 -9.84
N ASP A 337 -27.86 20.31 -10.25
CA ASP A 337 -28.69 19.83 -11.35
C ASP A 337 -28.48 20.62 -12.67
N GLY A 338 -27.25 21.09 -12.90
CA GLY A 338 -26.91 21.92 -14.07
C GLY A 338 -27.54 23.31 -14.07
N ARG A 339 -27.94 23.82 -12.90
CA ARG A 339 -28.48 25.16 -12.68
C ARG A 339 -27.80 25.84 -11.50
N ILE A 340 -28.02 27.15 -11.39
CA ILE A 340 -27.57 27.94 -10.24
C ILE A 340 -28.79 28.32 -9.40
N HIS A 341 -28.88 27.74 -8.21
CA HIS A 341 -29.89 28.08 -7.21
C HIS A 341 -29.34 29.16 -6.30
N LEU A 342 -30.16 30.14 -5.93
CA LEU A 342 -29.73 31.32 -5.17
C LEU A 342 -30.48 31.44 -3.85
N GLU A 343 -29.74 31.82 -2.82
CA GLU A 343 -30.30 32.33 -1.57
C GLU A 343 -29.89 33.80 -1.42
N LEU A 344 -30.88 34.68 -1.40
CA LEU A 344 -30.71 36.12 -1.29
C LEU A 344 -31.09 36.55 0.12
N HIS A 345 -30.15 37.14 0.86
CA HIS A 345 -30.42 37.64 2.20
C HIS A 345 -30.58 39.17 2.17
N LEU A 346 -31.70 39.64 2.71
CA LEU A 346 -32.05 41.05 2.84
C LEU A 346 -32.03 41.47 4.31
N SER A 347 -31.49 42.66 4.57
CA SER A 347 -31.56 43.32 5.87
C SER A 347 -32.94 43.94 6.13
N PRO A 348 -33.33 44.14 7.41
CA PRO A 348 -34.56 44.85 7.76
C PRO A 348 -34.63 46.27 7.17
N GLU A 349 -33.47 46.90 6.96
CA GLU A 349 -33.37 48.25 6.38
C GLU A 349 -33.88 48.33 4.93
N ASN A 350 -34.05 47.18 4.27
CA ASN A 350 -34.54 47.09 2.89
C ASN A 350 -36.07 47.24 2.77
N PHE A 351 -36.83 47.22 3.86
CA PHE A 351 -38.29 47.27 3.82
C PHE A 351 -38.90 47.80 5.13
N GLU A 352 -39.93 48.64 5.02
CA GLU A 352 -40.62 49.20 6.20
C GLU A 352 -41.76 48.30 6.72
N THR A 353 -42.29 47.42 5.86
CA THR A 353 -43.44 46.57 6.19
C THR A 353 -43.25 45.14 5.69
N LEU A 354 -43.92 44.18 6.34
CA LEU A 354 -43.92 42.77 5.91
C LEU A 354 -44.47 42.59 4.49
N GLU A 355 -45.45 43.41 4.11
CA GLU A 355 -46.03 43.39 2.77
C GLU A 355 -45.03 43.94 1.73
N GLY A 356 -44.30 45.00 2.07
CA GLY A 356 -43.19 45.53 1.29
C GLY A 356 -42.06 44.51 1.10
N ALA A 357 -41.66 43.80 2.17
CA ALA A 357 -40.71 42.70 2.11
C ALA A 357 -41.15 41.61 1.11
N ARG A 358 -42.41 41.15 1.22
CA ARG A 358 -42.96 40.13 0.32
C ARG A 358 -43.05 40.60 -1.13
N ALA A 359 -43.39 41.88 -1.35
CA ALA A 359 -43.39 42.47 -2.68
C ALA A 359 -41.97 42.51 -3.28
N LEU A 360 -41.00 42.98 -2.50
CA LEU A 360 -39.58 43.04 -2.90
C LEU A 360 -39.03 41.65 -3.21
N ALA A 361 -39.27 40.65 -2.36
CA ALA A 361 -38.84 39.27 -2.60
C ALA A 361 -39.45 38.67 -3.88
N ARG A 362 -40.74 38.93 -4.17
CA ARG A 362 -41.37 38.48 -5.42
C ARG A 362 -40.74 39.14 -6.63
N GLN A 363 -40.44 40.43 -6.57
CA GLN A 363 -39.82 41.16 -7.67
C GLN A 363 -38.38 40.70 -7.91
N LEU A 364 -37.57 40.57 -6.85
CA LEU A 364 -36.21 40.03 -6.93
C LEU A 364 -36.19 38.61 -7.48
N THR A 365 -37.07 37.73 -6.99
CA THR A 365 -37.19 36.35 -7.48
C THR A 365 -37.49 36.31 -8.98
N ARG A 366 -38.44 37.14 -9.45
CA ARG A 366 -38.81 37.21 -10.87
C ARG A 366 -37.63 37.63 -11.73
N VAL A 367 -37.00 38.76 -11.41
CA VAL A 367 -35.92 39.35 -12.19
C VAL A 367 -34.65 38.47 -12.17
N THR A 368 -34.35 37.83 -11.03
CA THR A 368 -33.20 36.91 -10.89
C THR A 368 -33.36 35.68 -11.80
N ARG A 369 -34.57 35.14 -11.93
CA ARG A 369 -34.85 33.96 -12.78
C ARG A 369 -34.76 34.23 -14.28
N GLU A 370 -34.72 35.49 -14.71
CA GLU A 370 -34.54 35.83 -16.13
C GLU A 370 -33.10 35.61 -16.60
N VAL A 371 -32.13 35.52 -15.68
CA VAL A 371 -30.73 35.20 -16.01
C VAL A 371 -30.61 33.72 -16.40
N LYS A 372 -30.02 33.47 -17.57
CA LYS A 372 -29.86 32.11 -18.11
C LYS A 372 -29.07 31.22 -17.14
N GLY A 373 -29.58 30.03 -16.88
CA GLY A 373 -28.95 29.05 -15.99
C GLY A 373 -29.38 29.18 -14.53
N VAL A 374 -30.11 30.24 -14.15
CA VAL A 374 -30.70 30.35 -12.82
C VAL A 374 -31.86 29.35 -12.65
N GLY A 375 -31.86 28.65 -11.52
CA GLY A 375 -32.90 27.72 -11.11
C GLY A 375 -33.80 28.32 -10.02
N GLU A 376 -33.78 27.71 -8.85
CA GLU A 376 -34.54 28.18 -7.69
C GLU A 376 -33.93 29.47 -7.13
N VAL A 377 -34.77 30.36 -6.62
CA VAL A 377 -34.35 31.58 -5.92
C VAL A 377 -35.18 31.67 -4.65
N ILE A 378 -34.51 31.71 -3.51
CA ILE A 378 -35.10 31.84 -2.19
C ILE A 378 -34.64 33.17 -1.60
N VAL A 379 -35.57 33.92 -1.03
CA VAL A 379 -35.28 35.21 -0.40
C VAL A 379 -35.51 35.09 1.10
N TYR A 380 -34.47 35.34 1.88
CA TYR A 380 -34.50 35.37 3.33
C TYR A 380 -34.46 36.81 3.82
N PHE A 381 -35.18 37.06 4.91
CA PHE A 381 -35.16 38.31 5.64
C PHE A 381 -34.49 38.04 6.99
N ARG A 382 -33.44 38.80 7.31
CA ARG A 382 -32.75 38.69 8.60
C ARG A 382 -33.44 39.49 9.70
#